data_AF-A0A3R6SUN8-F1
#
_entry.id   AF-A0A3R6SUN8-F1
#
_cell.length_a   1.000
_cell.length_b   1.000
_cell.length_c   1.000
_cell.angle_alpha   90.00
_cell.angle_beta   90.00
_cell.angle_gamma   90.00
#
_symmetry.space_group_name_H-M   'P 1'
#
loop_
_entity.id
_entity.type
_entity.pdbx_description
1 polymer ?
#
loop_
_entity_poly.entity_id
_entity_poly.type
_entity_poly.pdbx_seq_one_letter_code
_entity_poly.pdbx_strand_id
1 'polypeptide(L)'
;MENKFINRYLTFCKSLKNLEKSRYADPSADFVLEGTVLNFNLTFDIAWKVMKDILVKKMEIIDFAIGSPRETLQQAFVNRLIDDDRWMQMLKVRNQLAHDYDGSFAEEQFSTIVNEYYPLFEKFRIHVEKYYKES
;
A
#
# COMPACT_ATOMS: atom_id res chain seq x y z
N MET A 1 -20.87 -9.77 -3.62
CA MET A 1 -20.24 -8.44 -3.38
C MET A 1 -19.24 -8.48 -2.21
N GLU A 2 -19.54 -9.22 -1.14
CA GLU A 2 -18.68 -9.49 0.02
C GLU A 2 -17.41 -10.29 -0.30
N ASN A 3 -17.53 -11.30 -1.18
CA ASN A 3 -16.38 -12.09 -1.65
C ASN A 3 -15.27 -11.21 -2.29
N LYS A 4 -15.63 -10.14 -3.02
CA LYS A 4 -14.67 -9.17 -3.61
C LYS A 4 -13.98 -8.29 -2.55
N PHE A 5 -14.61 -8.04 -1.41
CA PHE A 5 -14.03 -7.27 -0.30
C PHE A 5 -12.93 -8.09 0.39
N ILE A 6 -13.28 -9.31 0.81
CA ILE A 6 -12.38 -10.23 1.49
C ILE A 6 -11.20 -10.60 0.57
N ASN A 7 -11.47 -10.96 -0.69
CA ASN A 7 -10.41 -11.31 -1.65
C ASN A 7 -9.41 -10.18 -1.85
N ARG A 8 -9.83 -8.91 -1.77
CA ARG A 8 -8.91 -7.79 -1.94
C ARG A 8 -7.98 -7.65 -0.74
N TYR A 9 -8.49 -7.79 0.47
CA TYR A 9 -7.65 -7.81 1.67
C TYR A 9 -6.67 -8.99 1.65
N LEU A 10 -7.13 -10.18 1.26
CA LEU A 10 -6.24 -11.34 1.09
C LEU A 10 -5.17 -11.09 0.00
N THR A 11 -5.52 -10.39 -1.07
CA THR A 11 -4.57 -10.00 -2.12
C THR A 11 -3.56 -8.98 -1.58
N PHE A 12 -3.99 -8.02 -0.76
CA PHE A 12 -3.10 -7.09 -0.08
C PHE A 12 -2.09 -7.84 0.79
N CYS A 13 -2.55 -8.74 1.66
CA CYS A 13 -1.66 -9.57 2.50
C CYS A 13 -0.65 -10.38 1.67
N LYS A 14 -1.08 -10.97 0.56
CA LYS A 14 -0.18 -11.70 -0.35
C LYS A 14 0.85 -10.78 -1.01
N SER A 15 0.45 -9.60 -1.47
CA SER A 15 1.36 -8.62 -2.07
C SER A 15 2.39 -8.11 -1.05
N LEU A 16 1.96 -7.82 0.18
CA LEU A 16 2.83 -7.36 1.25
C LEU A 16 3.88 -8.42 1.61
N LYS A 17 3.47 -9.70 1.68
CA LYS A 17 4.40 -10.82 1.88
C LYS A 17 5.43 -10.96 0.74
N ASN A 18 5.08 -10.58 -0.49
CA ASN A 18 6.07 -10.54 -1.57
C ASN A 18 7.02 -9.36 -1.41
N LEU A 19 6.51 -8.17 -1.05
CA LEU A 19 7.34 -7.00 -0.77
C LEU A 19 8.32 -7.25 0.39
N GLU A 20 7.90 -8.02 1.41
CA GLU A 20 8.74 -8.41 2.56
C GLU A 20 10.06 -9.06 2.14
N LYS A 21 10.07 -9.84 1.05
CA LYS A 21 11.28 -10.50 0.55
C LYS A 21 12.39 -9.50 0.22
N SER A 22 12.00 -8.31 -0.24
CA SER A 22 12.92 -7.22 -0.61
C SER A 22 13.71 -6.69 0.58
N ARG A 23 13.20 -6.85 1.82
CA ARG A 23 13.91 -6.41 3.03
C ARG A 23 15.19 -7.19 3.30
N TYR A 24 15.28 -8.40 2.75
CA TYR A 24 16.40 -9.32 2.96
C TYR A 24 17.17 -9.58 1.65
N ALA A 25 16.82 -8.87 0.58
CA ALA A 25 17.44 -9.03 -0.73
C ALA A 25 18.65 -8.12 -0.88
N ASP A 26 19.62 -8.55 -1.68
CA ASP A 26 20.72 -7.71 -2.12
C ASP A 26 20.24 -6.80 -3.27
N PRO A 27 20.20 -5.47 -3.11
CA PRO A 27 19.73 -4.57 -4.17
C PRO A 27 20.61 -4.58 -5.42
N SER A 28 21.86 -5.06 -5.32
CA SER A 28 22.76 -5.19 -6.47
C SER A 28 22.53 -6.46 -7.30
N ALA A 29 21.71 -7.39 -6.80
CA ALA A 29 21.37 -8.60 -7.54
C ALA A 29 20.33 -8.30 -8.63
N ASP A 30 20.46 -9.01 -9.76
CA ASP A 30 19.58 -8.86 -10.91
C ASP A 30 18.10 -8.95 -10.52
N PHE A 31 17.28 -8.07 -11.11
CA PHE A 31 15.83 -7.97 -10.93
C PHE A 31 15.34 -7.60 -9.52
N VAL A 32 16.22 -7.42 -8.52
CA VAL A 32 15.78 -7.09 -7.14
C VAL A 32 15.16 -5.70 -7.07
N LEU A 33 15.79 -4.68 -7.64
CA LEU A 33 15.24 -3.31 -7.65
C LEU A 33 13.88 -3.26 -8.36
N GLU A 34 13.81 -3.80 -9.57
CA GLU A 34 12.59 -3.83 -10.40
C GLU A 34 11.47 -4.61 -9.70
N GLY A 35 11.80 -5.77 -9.14
CA GLY A 35 10.86 -6.60 -8.38
C GLY A 35 10.36 -5.89 -7.12
N THR A 36 11.23 -5.13 -6.45
CA THR A 36 10.88 -4.35 -5.25
C THR A 36 9.92 -3.23 -5.59
N VAL A 37 10.20 -2.45 -6.65
CA VAL A 37 9.34 -1.38 -7.14
C VAL A 37 7.99 -1.92 -7.58
N LEU A 38 7.96 -3.02 -8.33
CA LEU A 38 6.73 -3.66 -8.76
C LEU A 38 5.88 -4.11 -7.57
N ASN A 39 6.48 -4.79 -6.59
CA ASN A 39 5.79 -5.24 -5.40
C ASN A 39 5.30 -4.04 -4.56
N PHE A 40 6.10 -2.99 -4.41
CA PHE A 40 5.71 -1.76 -3.71
C PHE A 40 4.50 -1.10 -4.36
N ASN A 41 4.56 -0.86 -5.67
CA ASN A 41 3.47 -0.23 -6.42
C ASN A 41 2.18 -1.04 -6.33
N LEU A 42 2.28 -2.37 -6.48
CA LEU A 42 1.14 -3.27 -6.34
C LEU A 42 0.57 -3.25 -4.92
N THR A 43 1.41 -3.36 -3.90
CA THR A 43 0.99 -3.35 -2.49
C THR A 43 0.32 -2.03 -2.13
N PHE A 44 0.89 -0.90 -2.53
CA PHE A 44 0.29 0.42 -2.36
C PHE A 44 -1.09 0.51 -3.04
N ASP A 45 -1.17 0.10 -4.30
CA ASP A 45 -2.40 0.18 -5.09
C ASP A 45 -3.53 -0.69 -4.55
N ILE A 46 -3.22 -1.80 -3.90
CA ILE A 46 -4.22 -2.64 -3.23
C ILE A 46 -4.55 -2.06 -1.85
N ALA A 47 -3.56 -1.58 -1.09
CA ALA A 47 -3.75 -1.03 0.25
C ALA A 47 -4.75 0.13 0.25
N TRP A 48 -4.59 1.13 -0.64
CA TRP A 48 -5.56 2.23 -0.67
C TRP A 48 -6.96 1.75 -1.11
N LYS A 49 -7.06 0.71 -1.95
CA LYS A 49 -8.37 0.11 -2.30
C LYS A 49 -8.98 -0.68 -1.15
N VAL A 50 -8.17 -1.19 -0.20
CA VAL A 50 -8.63 -1.80 1.05
C VAL A 50 -9.15 -0.70 1.98
N MET A 51 -8.40 0.39 2.16
CA MET A 51 -8.85 1.57 2.92
C MET A 51 -10.18 2.09 2.41
N LYS A 52 -10.30 2.29 1.10
CA LYS A 52 -11.54 2.70 0.45
C LYS A 52 -12.71 1.79 0.79
N ASP A 53 -12.52 0.47 0.68
CA ASP A 53 -13.63 -0.45 0.95
C ASP A 53 -14.03 -0.42 2.44
N ILE A 54 -13.10 -0.23 3.37
CA ILE A 54 -13.42 -0.09 4.80
C ILE A 54 -14.20 1.20 5.04
N LEU A 55 -13.71 2.34 4.53
CA LEU A 55 -14.38 3.63 4.63
C LEU A 55 -15.82 3.55 4.12
N VAL A 56 -16.02 2.99 2.93
CA VAL A 56 -17.35 2.93 2.30
C VAL A 56 -18.27 1.87 2.94
N LYS A 57 -17.77 0.67 3.22
CA LYS A 57 -18.62 -0.47 3.59
C LYS A 57 -18.77 -0.71 5.09
N LYS A 58 -17.79 -0.27 5.88
CA LYS A 58 -17.77 -0.49 7.34
C LYS A 58 -17.99 0.80 8.12
N MET A 59 -17.63 1.94 7.54
CA MET A 59 -17.78 3.25 8.17
C MET A 59 -18.84 4.14 7.49
N GLU A 60 -19.41 3.69 6.36
CA GLU A 60 -20.45 4.39 5.59
C GLU A 60 -20.04 5.80 5.12
N ILE A 61 -18.73 6.03 4.98
CA ILE A 61 -18.16 7.30 4.50
C ILE A 61 -18.13 7.26 2.98
N ILE A 62 -19.01 8.04 2.36
CA ILE A 62 -19.14 8.13 0.89
C ILE A 62 -18.98 9.55 0.34
N ASP A 63 -18.89 10.55 1.21
CA ASP A 63 -18.75 11.97 0.84
C ASP A 63 -17.29 12.35 0.59
N PHE A 64 -16.66 11.65 -0.36
CA PHE A 64 -15.34 11.98 -0.89
C PHE A 64 -15.20 11.42 -2.31
N ALA A 65 -14.17 11.85 -3.05
CA ALA A 65 -13.90 11.27 -4.36
C ALA A 65 -13.34 9.82 -4.22
N ILE A 66 -14.25 8.85 -4.11
CA ILE A 66 -14.01 7.40 -3.93
C ILE A 66 -13.03 6.82 -4.98
N GLY A 67 -12.91 7.45 -6.15
CA GLY A 67 -11.96 7.05 -7.21
C GLY A 67 -10.52 7.52 -7.02
N SER A 68 -10.24 8.40 -6.06
CA SER A 68 -8.95 9.05 -5.88
C SER A 68 -8.15 8.39 -4.75
N PRO A 69 -6.93 7.86 -5.01
CA PRO A 69 -6.04 7.38 -3.96
C PRO A 69 -5.73 8.48 -2.95
N ARG A 70 -5.53 9.72 -3.41
CA ARG A 70 -5.24 10.88 -2.57
C ARG A 70 -6.35 11.13 -1.55
N GLU A 71 -7.58 11.24 -2.02
CA GLU A 71 -8.75 11.51 -1.16
C GLU A 71 -9.01 10.33 -0.22
N THR A 72 -8.82 9.10 -0.72
CA THR A 72 -8.94 7.90 0.13
C THR A 72 -7.94 7.93 1.28
N LEU A 73 -6.67 8.28 1.02
CA LEU A 73 -5.64 8.37 2.06
C LEU A 73 -5.97 9.47 3.08
N GLN A 74 -6.44 10.63 2.63
CA GLN A 74 -6.86 11.71 3.52
C GLN A 74 -8.01 11.27 4.42
N GLN A 75 -9.03 10.63 3.86
CA GLN A 75 -10.15 10.10 4.66
C GLN A 75 -9.70 8.97 5.59
N ALA A 76 -8.79 8.09 5.15
CA ALA A 76 -8.23 7.04 5.98
C ALA A 76 -7.47 7.61 7.19
N PHE A 77 -6.75 8.72 7.02
CA PHE A 77 -6.05 9.41 8.11
C PHE A 77 -7.04 10.07 9.09
N VAL A 78 -8.00 10.85 8.58
CA VAL A 78 -9.06 11.49 9.39
C VAL A 78 -9.81 10.46 10.24
N ASN A 79 -10.09 9.30 9.66
CA ASN A 79 -10.83 8.21 10.29
C ASN A 79 -9.94 7.18 11.00
N ARG A 80 -8.65 7.49 11.19
CA ARG A 80 -7.68 6.71 11.98
C ARG A 80 -7.46 5.27 11.50
N LEU A 81 -7.68 4.99 10.21
CA LEU A 81 -7.24 3.75 9.57
C LEU A 81 -5.73 3.72 9.35
N ILE A 82 -5.15 4.90 9.16
CA ILE A 82 -3.71 5.17 9.12
C ILE A 82 -3.42 6.40 9.97
N ASP A 83 -2.18 6.56 10.41
CA ASP A 83 -1.78 7.61 11.35
C ASP A 83 -0.42 8.26 11.00
N ASP A 84 0.06 8.06 9.78
CA ASP A 84 1.36 8.58 9.33
C ASP A 84 1.23 9.26 7.95
N ASP A 85 1.72 10.50 7.84
CA ASP A 85 1.69 11.29 6.60
C ASP A 85 2.57 10.71 5.50
N ARG A 86 3.49 9.80 5.82
CA ARG A 86 4.33 9.08 4.85
C ARG A 86 3.51 8.31 3.82
N TRP A 87 2.26 7.95 4.10
CA TRP A 87 1.35 7.41 3.07
C TRP A 87 1.13 8.36 1.89
N MET A 88 1.07 9.66 2.13
CA MET A 88 1.01 10.67 1.06
C MET A 88 2.34 10.81 0.32
N GLN A 89 3.47 10.56 0.99
CA GLN A 89 4.77 10.49 0.35
C GLN A 89 4.87 9.26 -0.55
N MET A 90 4.41 8.09 -0.09
CA MET A 90 4.33 6.87 -0.90
C MET A 90 3.52 7.10 -2.18
N LEU A 91 2.41 7.85 -2.12
CA LEU A 91 1.64 8.19 -3.32
C LEU A 91 2.49 8.96 -4.34
N LYS A 92 3.31 9.92 -3.87
CA LYS A 92 4.21 10.70 -4.74
C LYS A 92 5.28 9.79 -5.34
N VAL A 93 5.94 8.98 -4.51
CA VAL A 93 6.98 8.04 -4.94
C VAL A 93 6.44 7.03 -5.95
N ARG A 94 5.27 6.41 -5.70
CA ARG A 94 4.61 5.49 -6.64
C ARG A 94 4.30 6.16 -7.98
N ASN A 95 3.89 7.42 -7.98
CA ASN A 95 3.62 8.15 -9.21
C ASN A 95 4.91 8.48 -9.97
N GLN A 96 6.00 8.80 -9.28
CA GLN A 96 7.30 9.05 -9.89
C GLN A 96 7.91 7.76 -10.46
N LEU A 97 7.84 6.63 -9.73
CA LEU A 97 8.32 5.32 -10.17
C LEU A 97 7.62 4.82 -11.45
N ALA A 98 6.41 5.28 -11.75
CA ALA A 98 5.72 4.93 -13.00
C ALA A 98 6.40 5.54 -14.25
N HIS A 99 7.29 6.51 -14.05
CA HIS A 99 8.04 7.22 -15.09
C HIS A 99 9.55 6.96 -15.00
N ASP A 100 10.00 6.10 -14.09
CA ASP A 100 11.40 5.76 -13.86
C ASP A 100 11.84 4.64 -14.83
N TYR A 101 12.11 5.02 -16.08
CA TYR A 101 12.47 4.05 -17.12
C TYR A 101 13.93 3.58 -17.07
N ASP A 102 14.81 4.33 -16.40
CA ASP A 102 16.24 4.01 -16.26
C ASP A 102 16.60 3.37 -14.90
N GLY A 103 15.64 3.32 -13.97
CA GLY A 103 15.80 2.66 -12.66
C GLY A 103 16.59 3.48 -11.63
N SER A 104 17.01 4.70 -11.96
CA SER A 104 17.81 5.53 -11.06
C SER A 104 17.02 5.95 -9.83
N PHE A 105 15.72 6.24 -9.98
CA PHE A 105 14.87 6.59 -8.85
C PHE A 105 14.50 5.36 -8.01
N ALA A 106 14.35 4.19 -8.63
CA ALA A 106 14.15 2.92 -7.96
C ALA A 106 15.31 2.58 -7.01
N GLU A 107 16.55 2.79 -7.46
CA GLU A 107 17.75 2.59 -6.63
C GLU A 107 17.75 3.54 -5.42
N GLU A 108 17.44 4.82 -5.62
CA GLU A 108 17.34 5.82 -4.54
C GLU A 108 16.27 5.43 -3.51
N GLN A 109 15.11 4.96 -3.97
CA GLN A 109 13.96 4.68 -3.12
C GLN A 109 13.99 3.31 -2.46
N PHE A 110 14.89 2.40 -2.87
CA PHE A 110 14.92 1.02 -2.36
C PHE A 110 14.96 0.97 -0.83
N SER A 111 15.90 1.70 -0.21
CA SER A 111 16.05 1.73 1.25
C SER A 111 14.79 2.28 1.93
N THR A 112 14.21 3.37 1.41
CA THR A 112 12.98 3.97 1.93
C THR A 112 11.80 2.99 1.86
N ILE A 113 11.66 2.29 0.73
CA ILE A 113 10.60 1.30 0.54
C ILE A 113 10.68 0.18 1.60
N VAL A 114 11.87 -0.39 1.81
CA VAL A 114 12.03 -1.56 2.69
C VAL A 114 12.10 -1.20 4.18
N ASN A 115 12.62 -0.03 4.53
CA ASN A 115 12.86 0.36 5.92
C ASN A 115 11.81 1.32 6.48
N GLU A 116 11.16 2.13 5.64
CA GLU A 116 10.17 3.12 6.10
C GLU A 116 8.75 2.78 5.64
N TYR A 117 8.56 2.37 4.39
CA TYR A 117 7.21 2.15 3.85
C TYR A 117 6.66 0.77 4.20
N TYR A 118 7.48 -0.29 4.14
CA TYR A 118 7.06 -1.64 4.53
C TYR A 118 6.46 -1.70 5.94
N PRO A 119 7.09 -1.14 7.00
CA PRO A 119 6.52 -1.15 8.34
C PRO A 119 5.13 -0.49 8.44
N LEU A 120 4.87 0.54 7.64
CA LEU A 120 3.58 1.21 7.60
C LEU A 120 2.49 0.32 6.96
N PHE A 121 2.82 -0.42 5.91
CA PHE A 121 1.92 -1.43 5.35
C PHE A 121 1.60 -2.52 6.37
N GLU A 122 2.60 -3.00 7.11
CA GLU A 122 2.39 -4.04 8.12
C GLU A 122 1.55 -3.55 9.29
N LYS A 123 1.82 -2.33 9.77
CA LYS A 123 0.98 -1.66 10.78
C LYS A 123 -0.47 -1.54 10.32
N PHE A 124 -0.69 -1.11 9.08
CA PHE A 124 -2.02 -1.05 8.48
C PHE A 124 -2.68 -2.43 8.40
N ARG A 125 -1.96 -3.47 7.92
CA ARG A 125 -2.46 -4.86 7.83
C ARG A 125 -2.98 -5.34 9.17
N ILE A 126 -2.21 -5.16 10.25
CA ILE A 126 -2.59 -5.56 11.61
C ILE A 126 -3.81 -4.75 12.06
N HIS A 127 -3.81 -3.43 11.86
CA HIS A 127 -4.88 -2.56 12.32
C HIS A 127 -6.24 -2.90 11.70
N VAL A 128 -6.29 -3.18 10.39
CA VAL A 128 -7.54 -3.40 9.68
C VAL A 128 -8.07 -4.83 9.72
N GLU A 129 -7.30 -5.77 10.26
CA GLU A 129 -7.69 -7.18 10.30
C GLU A 129 -9.05 -7.41 10.98
N LYS A 130 -9.38 -6.59 11.99
CA LYS A 130 -10.68 -6.60 12.68
C LYS A 130 -11.88 -6.46 11.74
N TYR A 131 -11.76 -5.72 10.63
CA TYR A 131 -12.86 -5.54 9.67
C TYR A 131 -13.16 -6.77 8.81
N TYR A 132 -12.31 -7.80 8.90
CA TYR A 132 -12.36 -9.02 8.10
C TYR A 132 -12.49 -10.31 8.93
N LYS A 133 -12.37 -10.22 10.27
CA LYS A 133 -12.50 -11.36 11.20
C LYS A 133 -13.93 -11.60 11.68
N GLU A 134 -14.86 -10.69 11.42
CA GLU A 134 -16.26 -10.72 11.89
C GLU A 134 -17.29 -10.94 10.75
N SER A 135 -16.89 -11.60 9.66
CA SER A 135 -17.77 -11.98 8.55
C SER A 135 -18.14 -13.47 8.59
#